data_AF-A0A7Z9NTK5-F1
#
_entry.id   AF-A0A7Z9NTK5-F1
#
_cell.length_a   1.000
_cell.length_b   1.000
_cell.length_c   1.000
_cell.angle_alpha   90.00
_cell.angle_beta   90.00
_cell.angle_gamma   90.00
#
_symmetry.space_group_name_H-M   'P 1'
#
loop_
_entity.id
_entity.type
_entity.pdbx_description
1 polymer ?
#
loop_
_entity_poly.entity_id
_entity_poly.type
_entity_poly.pdbx_seq_one_letter_code
_entity_poly.pdbx_strand_id
1 'polypeptide(L)'
;MGTWSKPPNKSPWEKGKQPPDIDELLSNLQDKFKIGLPKKGGVILIIIIAIVIWFGTGIFIVDPEEQAVIKRFGEVTNVVGPGPHYHFPSPIETVQIAPVTEVRRLEIGFRTIQVGPPAKYRRVLKESLMLTGDENIIDVQFIVQYRISDLENYLYSLTNPDETVKSAAESAMREVIGDTTVTKALTVGKGIIEDTTARLLQQTMNSYDGGIKIENVKLQDVHPPDAVKEAFKDVVSAREDREKMINDAEGYRNNLVPKSRGEAAQIINNAKAYAKEKVLSAKS
;
A
#
# COMPACT_ATOMS: atom_id res chain seq x y z
N MET A 1 19.30 92.80 57.25
CA MET A 1 19.85 92.24 56.00
C MET A 1 19.26 90.86 55.80
N GLY A 2 18.76 90.59 54.59
CA GLY A 2 17.63 89.71 54.31
C GLY A 2 17.83 88.22 54.57
N THR A 3 16.78 87.62 55.14
CA THR A 3 16.49 86.19 55.09
C THR A 3 15.69 85.91 53.81
N TRP A 4 16.27 85.18 52.87
CA TRP A 4 15.56 84.69 51.68
C TRP A 4 15.50 83.16 51.71
N SER A 5 14.34 82.65 52.10
CA SER A 5 13.92 81.26 52.01
C SER A 5 13.74 80.87 50.54
N LYS A 6 14.38 79.78 50.11
CA LYS A 6 14.13 79.18 48.79
C LYS A 6 12.84 78.33 48.84
N PRO A 7 12.01 78.35 47.78
CA PRO A 7 10.77 77.58 47.74
C PRO A 7 11.05 76.08 47.51
N PRO A 8 10.14 75.17 47.89
CA PRO A 8 10.27 73.76 47.60
C PRO A 8 9.91 73.54 46.13
N ASN A 9 10.86 73.03 45.34
CA ASN A 9 10.55 72.49 44.03
C ASN A 9 10.45 70.98 44.14
N LYS A 10 9.23 70.46 44.36
CA LYS A 10 8.91 69.05 44.13
C LYS A 10 7.76 68.99 43.15
N SER A 11 8.05 68.54 41.93
CA SER A 11 7.06 68.23 40.91
C SER A 11 6.17 67.06 41.36
N PRO A 12 4.85 67.06 41.08
CA PRO A 12 3.92 66.04 41.62
C PRO A 12 3.96 64.66 40.94
N TRP A 13 4.94 64.37 40.07
CA TRP A 13 4.82 63.28 39.08
C TRP A 13 5.96 62.24 39.05
N GLU A 14 6.83 62.17 40.05
CA GLU A 14 7.75 61.03 40.17
C GLU A 14 7.14 59.90 41.01
N LYS A 15 6.20 59.16 40.42
CA LYS A 15 5.88 57.79 40.84
C LYS A 15 6.49 56.80 39.85
N GLY A 16 7.82 56.70 39.88
CA GLY A 16 8.51 55.54 39.34
C GLY A 16 8.35 54.40 40.32
N LYS A 17 7.51 53.41 39.99
CA LYS A 17 7.60 52.08 40.61
C LYS A 17 8.98 51.56 40.28
N GLN A 18 9.84 51.37 41.28
CA GLN A 18 11.05 50.56 41.11
C GLN A 18 10.59 49.20 40.56
N PRO A 19 11.16 48.71 39.44
CA PRO A 19 10.92 47.34 39.02
C PRO A 19 11.41 46.41 40.15
N PRO A 20 10.73 45.29 40.41
CA PRO A 20 11.18 44.33 41.41
C PRO A 20 12.63 43.96 41.10
N ASP A 21 13.49 44.07 42.10
CA ASP A 21 14.93 43.92 41.94
C ASP A 21 15.19 42.49 41.44
N ILE A 22 15.70 42.38 40.21
CA ILE A 22 15.88 41.10 39.53
C ILE A 22 16.85 40.25 40.35
N ASP A 23 17.81 40.88 41.03
CA ASP A 23 18.77 40.25 41.93
C ASP A 23 18.12 39.70 43.21
N GLU A 24 17.07 40.34 43.73
CA GLU A 24 16.31 39.87 44.88
C GLU A 24 15.36 38.71 44.50
N LEU A 25 14.82 38.74 43.27
CA LEU A 25 14.07 37.62 42.70
C LEU A 25 14.98 36.43 42.38
N LEU A 26 16.18 36.67 41.83
CA LEU A 26 17.19 35.66 41.52
C LEU A 26 17.78 35.02 42.77
N SER A 27 18.08 35.81 43.81
CA SER A 27 18.59 35.30 45.08
C SER A 27 17.52 34.54 45.88
N ASN A 28 16.26 35.00 45.90
CA ASN A 28 15.16 34.25 46.50
C ASN A 28 14.81 32.98 45.72
N LEU A 29 15.01 32.96 44.39
CA LEU A 29 14.94 31.73 43.58
C LEU A 29 16.10 30.79 43.91
N GLN A 30 17.32 31.30 44.07
CA GLN A 30 18.52 30.52 44.40
C GLN A 30 18.43 29.93 45.82
N ASP A 31 17.89 30.66 46.79
CA ASP A 31 17.72 30.20 48.16
C ASP A 31 16.51 29.25 48.32
N LYS A 32 15.49 29.34 47.46
CA LYS A 32 14.44 28.31 47.35
C LYS A 32 14.85 27.08 46.54
N PHE A 33 15.83 27.21 45.64
CA PHE A 33 16.47 26.09 44.93
C PHE A 33 17.63 25.45 45.70
N LYS A 34 18.06 26.03 46.84
CA LYS A 34 18.83 25.31 47.88
C LYS A 34 17.92 24.34 48.65
N ILE A 35 17.20 23.48 47.92
CA ILE A 35 16.76 22.19 48.44
C ILE A 35 18.06 21.47 48.81
N GLY A 36 18.32 21.37 50.11
CA GLY A 36 19.64 21.12 50.68
C GLY A 36 20.44 20.07 49.93
N LEU A 37 21.58 20.49 49.36
CA LEU A 37 22.62 19.58 48.90
C LEU A 37 22.96 18.64 50.07
N PRO A 38 22.66 17.35 49.99
CA PRO A 38 22.97 16.46 51.09
C PRO A 38 24.49 16.40 51.28
N LYS A 39 24.94 16.17 52.53
CA LYS A 39 26.33 15.79 52.83
C LYS A 39 26.79 14.71 51.84
N LYS A 40 28.09 14.61 51.52
CA LYS A 40 28.67 13.69 50.49
C LYS A 40 27.98 12.32 50.35
N GLY A 41 27.49 11.71 51.45
CA GLY A 41 26.69 10.47 51.43
C GLY A 41 25.30 10.54 50.77
N GLY A 42 24.55 11.64 50.84
CA GLY A 42 23.25 11.74 50.15
C GLY A 42 23.37 12.14 48.68
N VAL A 43 24.49 12.73 48.24
CA VAL A 43 24.77 12.91 46.80
C VAL A 43 25.02 11.54 46.16
N ILE A 44 25.76 10.67 46.85
CA ILE A 44 25.95 9.27 46.43
C ILE A 44 24.60 8.53 46.37
N LEU A 45 23.72 8.71 47.36
CA LEU A 45 22.40 8.10 47.36
C LEU A 45 21.54 8.57 46.18
N ILE A 46 21.55 9.88 45.86
CA ILE A 46 20.83 10.44 44.71
C ILE A 46 21.38 9.88 43.39
N ILE A 47 22.70 9.77 43.25
CA ILE A 47 23.34 9.17 42.06
C ILE A 47 22.94 7.71 41.90
N ILE A 48 22.95 6.92 42.99
CA ILE A 48 22.53 5.52 42.96
C ILE A 48 21.06 5.42 42.53
N ILE A 49 20.18 6.23 43.11
CA ILE A 49 18.76 6.25 42.74
C ILE A 49 18.57 6.63 41.26
N ALA A 50 19.30 7.65 40.78
CA ALA A 50 19.26 8.05 39.38
C ALA A 50 19.73 6.93 38.44
N ILE A 51 20.79 6.19 38.82
CA ILE A 51 21.28 5.03 38.06
C ILE A 51 20.23 3.91 38.04
N VAL A 52 19.61 3.58 39.18
CA VAL A 52 18.57 2.55 39.23
C VAL A 52 17.36 2.93 38.36
N ILE A 53 16.90 4.19 38.43
CA ILE A 53 15.83 4.69 37.57
C ILE A 53 16.24 4.60 36.10
N TRP A 54 17.48 4.99 35.77
CA TRP A 54 18.01 4.91 34.41
C TRP A 54 18.01 3.47 33.90
N PHE A 55 18.53 2.49 34.65
CA PHE A 55 18.48 1.07 34.29
C PHE A 55 17.03 0.55 34.12
N GLY A 56 16.08 1.07 34.91
CA GLY A 56 14.66 0.73 34.79
C GLY A 56 14.00 1.19 33.49
N THR A 57 14.54 2.22 32.82
CA THR A 57 14.01 2.70 31.52
C THR A 57 14.25 1.74 30.35
N GLY A 58 15.07 0.71 30.54
CA GLY A 58 15.39 -0.27 29.50
C GLY A 58 14.33 -1.33 29.24
N ILE A 59 13.26 -1.40 30.06
CA ILE A 59 12.20 -2.39 29.90
C ILE A 59 11.19 -1.90 28.85
N PHE A 60 10.92 -2.73 27.85
CA PHE A 60 9.92 -2.46 26.82
C PHE A 60 9.15 -3.73 26.47
N ILE A 61 7.99 -3.56 25.82
CA ILE A 61 7.12 -4.66 25.42
C ILE A 61 6.87 -4.50 23.92
N VAL A 62 6.95 -5.62 23.20
CA VAL A 62 6.67 -5.70 21.76
C VAL A 62 5.34 -6.39 21.54
N ASP A 63 4.47 -5.79 20.73
CA ASP A 63 3.15 -6.32 20.44
C ASP A 63 3.20 -7.58 19.54
N PRO A 64 2.16 -8.43 19.54
CA PRO A 64 2.13 -9.68 18.75
C PRO A 64 2.33 -9.52 17.24
N GLU A 65 2.01 -8.36 16.67
CA GLU A 65 2.12 -8.08 15.23
C GLU A 65 3.42 -7.35 14.87
N GLU A 66 4.23 -7.02 15.87
CA GLU A 66 5.44 -6.20 15.77
C GLU A 66 6.72 -7.00 16.04
N GLN A 67 7.82 -6.47 15.53
CA GLN A 67 9.17 -6.88 15.90
C GLN A 67 10.00 -5.65 16.22
N ALA A 68 11.02 -5.83 17.05
CA ALA A 68 11.91 -4.76 17.43
C ALA A 68 13.36 -5.07 17.07
N VAL A 69 14.06 -4.08 16.50
CA VAL A 69 15.50 -4.13 16.26
C VAL A 69 16.22 -3.35 17.33
N ILE A 70 17.14 -4.03 18.03
CA ILE A 70 18.01 -3.45 19.05
C ILE A 70 19.34 -3.10 18.40
N LYS A 71 19.67 -1.82 18.40
CA LYS A 71 20.95 -1.30 17.94
C LYS A 71 21.83 -0.95 19.13
N ARG A 72 23.09 -1.35 19.09
CA ARG A 72 24.12 -0.94 20.05
C ARG A 72 25.16 -0.09 19.34
N PHE A 73 25.33 1.16 19.78
CA PHE A 73 26.23 2.13 19.13
C PHE A 73 26.04 2.25 17.60
N GLY A 74 24.83 2.01 17.10
CA GLY A 74 24.49 2.10 15.68
C GLY A 74 24.56 0.78 14.90
N GLU A 75 25.14 -0.29 15.46
CA GLU A 75 25.16 -1.62 14.84
C GLU A 75 23.98 -2.46 15.31
N VAL A 76 23.37 -3.24 14.41
CA VAL A 76 22.28 -4.16 14.75
C VAL A 76 22.83 -5.32 15.54
N THR A 77 22.29 -5.55 16.74
CA THR A 77 22.75 -6.63 17.63
C THR A 77 21.77 -7.78 17.70
N ASN A 78 20.48 -7.48 17.74
CA ASN A 78 19.41 -8.48 17.83
C ASN A 78 18.10 -7.95 17.26
N VAL A 79 17.34 -8.86 16.67
CA VAL A 79 15.92 -8.67 16.32
C VAL A 79 15.10 -9.52 17.28
N VAL A 80 14.17 -8.89 18.00
CA VAL A 80 13.33 -9.55 19.00
C VAL A 80 11.86 -9.54 18.60
N GLY A 81 11.18 -10.64 18.89
CA GLY A 81 9.75 -10.83 18.63
C GLY A 81 8.85 -10.35 19.76
N PRO A 82 7.55 -10.73 19.75
CA PRO A 82 6.58 -10.30 20.74
C PRO A 82 6.95 -10.67 22.18
N GLY A 83 6.59 -9.81 23.12
CA GLY A 83 6.80 -10.04 24.56
C GLY A 83 7.63 -8.96 25.26
N PRO A 84 7.88 -9.13 26.58
CA PRO A 84 8.69 -8.22 27.36
C PRO A 84 10.17 -8.43 27.08
N HIS A 85 10.88 -7.35 26.78
CA HIS A 85 12.32 -7.34 26.49
C HIS A 85 13.01 -6.26 27.30
N TYR A 86 14.34 -6.39 27.37
CA TYR A 86 15.20 -5.43 28.05
C TYR A 86 16.32 -4.98 27.11
N HIS A 87 16.55 -3.67 27.04
CA HIS A 87 17.70 -3.09 26.39
C HIS A 87 18.46 -2.18 27.35
N PHE A 88 19.74 -1.94 27.09
CA PHE A 88 20.49 -0.95 27.84
C PHE A 88 19.93 0.45 27.57
N PRO A 89 19.72 1.28 28.61
CA PRO A 89 19.19 2.62 28.42
C PRO A 89 20.03 3.47 27.45
N SER A 90 19.37 4.44 26.82
CA SER A 90 20.04 5.43 25.96
C SER A 90 21.18 6.11 26.74
N PRO A 91 22.39 6.27 26.16
CA PRO A 91 22.71 6.24 24.72
C PRO A 91 23.34 4.94 24.19
N ILE A 92 23.42 3.87 25.00
CA ILE A 92 24.17 2.66 24.62
C ILE A 92 23.40 1.86 23.56
N GLU A 93 22.12 1.61 23.83
CA GLU A 93 21.23 0.90 22.90
C GLU A 93 20.02 1.76 22.52
N THR A 94 19.52 1.54 21.31
CA THR A 94 18.29 2.14 20.79
C THR A 94 17.40 1.04 20.22
N VAL A 95 16.10 1.18 20.40
CA VAL A 95 15.10 0.21 19.94
C VAL A 95 14.24 0.85 18.86
N GLN A 96 14.00 0.11 17.78
CA GLN A 96 13.04 0.49 16.74
C GLN A 96 12.04 -0.65 16.57
N ILE A 97 10.77 -0.34 16.80
CA ILE A 97 9.66 -1.29 16.71
C ILE A 97 8.90 -1.02 15.42
N ALA A 98 8.56 -2.08 14.67
CA ALA A 98 7.77 -1.97 13.45
C ALA A 98 6.79 -3.15 13.30
N PRO A 99 5.60 -2.91 12.72
CA PRO A 99 4.64 -3.96 12.42
C PRO A 99 5.14 -4.78 11.23
N VAL A 100 5.49 -6.04 11.48
CA VAL A 100 5.99 -6.97 10.45
C VAL A 100 4.91 -7.88 9.88
N THR A 101 3.86 -8.12 10.67
CA THR A 101 2.75 -9.04 10.28
C THR A 101 1.68 -8.31 9.47
N GLU A 102 1.66 -6.98 9.52
CA GLU A 102 0.71 -6.15 8.78
C GLU A 102 0.97 -6.23 7.26
N VAL A 103 -0.07 -6.54 6.49
CA VAL A 103 -0.02 -6.51 5.03
C VAL A 103 -0.20 -5.06 4.57
N ARG A 104 0.90 -4.49 4.07
CA ARG A 104 0.94 -3.15 3.50
C ARG A 104 0.37 -3.17 2.10
N ARG A 105 -0.40 -2.14 1.78
CA ARG A 105 -1.02 -1.95 0.47
C ARG A 105 -0.39 -0.74 -0.23
N LEU A 106 0.20 -0.97 -1.39
CA LEU A 106 0.76 0.06 -2.24
C LEU A 106 -0.07 0.21 -3.52
N GLU A 107 -0.56 1.42 -3.77
CA GLU A 107 -1.35 1.75 -4.98
C GLU A 107 -0.43 2.34 -6.06
N ILE A 108 -0.47 1.76 -7.26
CA ILE A 108 0.35 2.19 -8.40
C ILE A 108 -0.57 2.51 -9.57
N GLY A 109 -0.35 3.67 -10.21
CA GLY A 109 -1.20 4.12 -11.31
C GLY A 109 -2.46 4.87 -10.87
N PHE A 110 -2.79 4.83 -9.58
CA PHE A 110 -3.90 5.58 -9.00
C PHE A 110 -3.65 5.93 -7.54
N ARG A 111 -4.45 6.87 -7.02
CA ARG A 111 -4.49 7.22 -5.61
C ARG A 111 -5.93 7.32 -5.13
N THR A 112 -6.23 6.70 -3.99
CA THR A 112 -7.51 6.85 -3.31
C THR A 112 -7.63 8.25 -2.70
N ILE A 113 -8.58 9.06 -3.19
CA ILE A 113 -8.87 10.42 -2.68
C ILE A 113 -9.88 10.37 -1.55
N GLN A 114 -10.92 9.53 -1.71
CA GLN A 114 -12.01 9.42 -0.76
C GLN A 114 -12.30 7.95 -0.48
N VAL A 115 -12.17 7.56 0.78
CA VAL A 115 -12.55 6.24 1.29
C VAL A 115 -14.03 6.30 1.68
N GLY A 116 -14.86 5.42 1.14
CA GLY A 116 -16.30 5.33 1.42
C GLY A 116 -17.12 5.05 0.17
N PRO A 117 -18.43 4.75 0.26
CA PRO A 117 -19.26 4.47 -0.92
C PRO A 117 -19.83 5.77 -1.55
N PRO A 118 -19.58 6.07 -2.84
CA PRO A 118 -18.62 5.44 -3.74
C PRO A 118 -17.19 5.98 -3.55
N ALA A 119 -16.21 5.10 -3.65
CA ALA A 119 -14.80 5.46 -3.47
C ALA A 119 -14.34 6.28 -4.68
N LYS A 120 -13.55 7.33 -4.45
CA LYS A 120 -13.02 8.17 -5.53
C LYS A 120 -11.54 7.98 -5.69
N TYR A 121 -11.14 7.65 -6.91
CA TYR A 121 -9.74 7.44 -7.29
C TYR A 121 -9.26 8.54 -8.23
N ARG A 122 -8.00 8.97 -8.07
CA ARG A 122 -7.29 9.81 -9.02
C ARG A 122 -6.33 8.95 -9.81
N ARG A 123 -6.39 9.01 -11.14
CA ARG A 123 -5.42 8.36 -12.02
C ARG A 123 -4.07 9.09 -11.98
N VAL A 124 -2.98 8.32 -12.02
CA VAL A 124 -1.60 8.82 -12.08
C VAL A 124 -0.94 8.26 -13.33
N LEU A 125 -1.16 8.94 -14.46
CA LEU A 125 -0.76 8.46 -15.79
C LEU A 125 0.74 8.17 -15.93
N LYS A 126 1.60 8.88 -15.18
CA LYS A 126 3.05 8.64 -15.16
C LYS A 126 3.40 7.22 -14.69
N GLU A 127 2.58 6.65 -13.83
CA GLU A 127 2.78 5.32 -13.24
C GLU A 127 2.02 4.24 -14.01
N SER A 128 0.83 4.57 -14.55
CA SER A 128 -0.07 3.58 -15.15
C SER A 128 0.07 3.37 -16.65
N LEU A 129 0.57 4.35 -17.41
CA LEU A 129 0.70 4.21 -18.87
C LEU A 129 1.85 3.27 -19.23
N MET A 130 1.54 2.24 -20.02
CA MET A 130 2.47 1.20 -20.44
C MET A 130 2.26 0.84 -21.91
N LEU A 131 3.33 0.40 -22.57
CA LEU A 131 3.32 -0.12 -23.94
C LEU A 131 3.29 -1.66 -23.88
N THR A 132 2.34 -2.24 -24.59
CA THR A 132 2.21 -3.69 -24.77
C THR A 132 3.13 -4.21 -25.86
N GLY A 133 3.37 -5.52 -25.89
CA GLY A 133 4.23 -6.15 -26.89
C GLY A 133 3.71 -6.05 -28.33
N ASP A 134 2.42 -5.78 -28.52
CA ASP A 134 1.80 -5.50 -29.82
C ASP A 134 1.59 -4.00 -30.09
N GLU A 135 2.45 -3.16 -29.50
CA GLU A 135 2.56 -1.72 -29.74
C GLU A 135 1.33 -0.89 -29.34
N ASN A 136 0.46 -1.42 -28.49
CA ASN A 136 -0.68 -0.66 -27.95
C ASN A 136 -0.34 -0.02 -26.61
N ILE A 137 -0.83 1.20 -26.40
CA ILE A 137 -0.74 1.89 -25.11
C ILE A 137 -1.95 1.50 -24.27
N ILE A 138 -1.74 1.14 -23.01
CA ILE A 138 -2.78 0.88 -22.01
C ILE A 138 -2.48 1.59 -20.69
N ASP A 139 -3.54 1.93 -19.96
CA ASP A 139 -3.52 2.44 -18.59
C ASP A 139 -3.77 1.26 -17.63
N VAL A 140 -2.74 0.89 -16.88
CA VAL A 140 -2.72 -0.24 -15.94
C VAL A 140 -2.66 0.28 -14.52
N GLN A 141 -3.73 0.04 -13.76
CA GLN A 141 -3.82 0.39 -12.35
C GLN A 141 -3.77 -0.89 -11.53
N PHE A 142 -2.89 -0.93 -10.54
CA PHE A 142 -2.68 -2.14 -9.77
C PHE A 142 -2.23 -1.85 -8.35
N ILE A 143 -2.38 -2.87 -7.51
CA ILE A 143 -2.08 -2.84 -6.09
C ILE A 143 -1.05 -3.91 -5.82
N VAL A 144 -0.01 -3.56 -5.07
CA VAL A 144 0.94 -4.50 -4.50
C VAL A 144 0.64 -4.66 -3.02
N GLN A 145 0.43 -5.89 -2.59
CA GLN A 145 0.31 -6.28 -1.21
C GLN A 145 1.60 -6.97 -0.79
N TYR A 146 2.24 -6.45 0.25
CA TYR A 146 3.49 -7.00 0.75
C TYR A 146 3.55 -6.87 2.27
N ARG A 147 4.41 -7.66 2.90
CA ARG A 147 4.70 -7.57 4.33
C ARG A 147 6.21 -7.65 4.56
N ILE A 148 6.63 -7.27 5.76
CA ILE A 148 8.03 -7.35 6.15
C ILE A 148 8.33 -8.81 6.51
N SER A 149 9.32 -9.39 5.84
CA SER A 149 9.83 -10.74 6.12
C SER A 149 11.03 -10.70 7.03
N ASP A 150 11.90 -9.72 6.85
CA ASP A 150 13.12 -9.52 7.63
C ASP A 150 13.23 -8.04 7.97
N LEU A 151 13.11 -7.72 9.26
CA LEU A 151 13.03 -6.34 9.72
C LEU A 151 14.38 -5.62 9.65
N GLU A 152 15.49 -6.33 9.83
CA GLU A 152 16.83 -5.75 9.75
C GLU A 152 17.10 -5.28 8.32
N ASN A 153 16.94 -6.17 7.36
CA ASN A 153 17.09 -5.88 5.95
C ASN A 153 16.12 -4.78 5.48
N TYR A 154 14.87 -4.82 5.94
CA TYR A 154 13.88 -3.80 5.61
C TYR A 154 14.29 -2.39 6.09
N LEU A 155 14.89 -2.26 7.27
CA LEU A 155 15.26 -0.97 7.85
C LEU A 155 16.61 -0.44 7.35
N TYR A 156 17.54 -1.31 6.95
CA TYR A 156 18.93 -0.92 6.68
C TYR A 156 19.44 -1.22 5.27
N SER A 157 18.85 -2.16 4.54
CA SER A 157 19.27 -2.44 3.15
C SER A 157 18.74 -1.39 2.18
N LEU A 158 17.60 -0.76 2.48
CA LEU A 158 16.92 0.20 1.61
C LEU A 158 16.72 1.55 2.31
N THR A 159 17.13 2.65 1.64
CA THR A 159 16.93 4.01 2.16
C THR A 159 15.45 4.37 2.30
N ASN A 160 14.64 3.98 1.31
CA ASN A 160 13.19 4.18 1.32
C ASN A 160 12.51 2.91 0.77
N PRO A 161 12.13 1.97 1.66
CA PRO A 161 11.56 0.69 1.25
C PRO A 161 10.30 0.85 0.40
N ASP A 162 9.36 1.70 0.82
CA ASP A 162 8.07 1.90 0.14
C ASP A 162 8.26 2.42 -1.29
N GLU A 163 9.15 3.39 -1.49
CA GLU A 163 9.46 3.96 -2.82
C GLU A 163 10.24 2.98 -3.69
N THR A 164 11.11 2.17 -3.08
CA THR A 164 11.87 1.13 -3.77
C THR A 164 10.94 0.04 -4.29
N VAL A 165 10.03 -0.47 -3.44
CA VAL A 165 9.00 -1.44 -3.83
C VAL A 165 8.14 -0.88 -4.94
N LYS A 166 7.74 0.40 -4.83
CA LYS A 166 6.97 1.07 -5.88
C LYS A 166 7.70 1.10 -7.22
N SER A 167 8.94 1.56 -7.22
CA SER A 167 9.76 1.66 -8.44
C SER A 167 10.02 0.29 -9.05
N ALA A 168 10.33 -0.71 -8.22
CA ALA A 168 10.51 -2.09 -8.65
C ALA A 168 9.21 -2.69 -9.22
N ALA A 169 8.05 -2.42 -8.59
CA ALA A 169 6.76 -2.89 -9.04
C ALA A 169 6.34 -2.25 -10.38
N GLU A 170 6.58 -0.95 -10.56
CA GLU A 170 6.38 -0.27 -11.83
C GLU A 170 7.25 -0.89 -12.94
N SER A 171 8.51 -1.18 -12.65
CA SER A 171 9.43 -1.82 -13.60
C SER A 171 8.99 -3.24 -13.96
N ALA A 172 8.68 -4.06 -12.95
CA ALA A 172 8.25 -5.44 -13.15
C ALA A 172 6.93 -5.51 -13.95
N MET A 173 5.96 -4.66 -13.63
CA MET A 173 4.71 -4.60 -14.39
C MET A 173 4.95 -4.15 -15.83
N ARG A 174 5.80 -3.14 -16.06
CA ARG A 174 6.15 -2.69 -17.42
C ARG A 174 6.80 -3.79 -18.25
N GLU A 175 7.68 -4.59 -17.65
CA GLU A 175 8.30 -5.73 -18.32
C GLU A 175 7.27 -6.78 -18.73
N VAL A 176 6.40 -7.20 -17.79
CA VAL A 176 5.36 -8.21 -18.05
C VAL A 176 4.34 -7.72 -19.08
N ILE A 177 3.92 -6.46 -19.00
CA ILE A 177 3.01 -5.85 -19.99
C ILE A 177 3.68 -5.74 -21.35
N GLY A 178 4.98 -5.42 -21.39
CA GLY A 178 5.78 -5.37 -22.63
C GLY A 178 5.87 -6.70 -23.37
N ASP A 179 5.76 -7.83 -22.67
CA ASP A 179 5.70 -9.17 -23.29
C ASP A 179 4.26 -9.68 -23.53
N THR A 180 3.25 -8.85 -23.18
CA THR A 180 1.84 -9.22 -23.28
C THR A 180 1.12 -8.44 -24.37
N THR A 181 0.16 -9.07 -25.05
CA THR A 181 -0.70 -8.40 -26.04
C THR A 181 -1.84 -7.64 -25.37
N VAL A 182 -2.33 -6.57 -25.99
CA VAL A 182 -3.43 -5.75 -25.46
C VAL A 182 -4.68 -6.57 -25.10
N THR A 183 -5.02 -7.56 -25.94
CA THR A 183 -6.20 -8.40 -25.72
C THR A 183 -6.04 -9.26 -24.48
N LYS A 184 -4.85 -9.83 -24.24
CA LYS A 184 -4.58 -10.64 -23.03
C LYS A 184 -4.63 -9.78 -21.77
N ALA A 185 -4.09 -8.57 -21.82
CA ALA A 185 -4.10 -7.63 -20.69
C ALA A 185 -5.53 -7.18 -20.31
N LEU A 186 -6.42 -7.01 -21.29
CA LEU A 186 -7.80 -6.57 -21.06
C LEU A 186 -8.76 -7.71 -20.66
N THR A 187 -8.44 -8.97 -20.96
CA THR A 187 -9.37 -10.11 -20.82
C THR A 187 -8.92 -11.13 -19.76
N VAL A 188 -8.60 -12.36 -20.16
CA VAL A 188 -8.34 -13.52 -19.28
C VAL A 188 -6.88 -13.57 -18.81
N GLY A 189 -5.98 -12.83 -19.44
CA GLY A 189 -4.55 -12.82 -19.10
C GLY A 189 -4.21 -12.16 -17.77
N LYS A 190 -5.17 -11.46 -17.13
CA LYS A 190 -4.96 -10.71 -15.88
C LYS A 190 -4.33 -11.54 -14.77
N GLY A 191 -4.81 -12.75 -14.53
CA GLY A 191 -4.26 -13.62 -13.48
C GLY A 191 -2.80 -14.04 -13.74
N ILE A 192 -2.44 -14.26 -15.01
CA ILE A 192 -1.06 -14.61 -15.39
C ILE A 192 -0.14 -13.40 -15.23
N ILE A 193 -0.61 -12.20 -15.59
CA ILE A 193 0.12 -10.95 -15.41
C ILE A 193 0.36 -10.71 -13.91
N GLU A 194 -0.67 -10.83 -13.08
CA GLU A 194 -0.57 -10.69 -11.62
C GLU A 194 0.48 -11.62 -11.02
N ASP A 195 0.40 -12.93 -11.33
CA ASP A 195 1.32 -13.95 -10.82
C ASP A 195 2.76 -13.74 -11.32
N THR A 196 2.92 -13.44 -12.61
CA THR A 196 4.25 -13.22 -13.21
C THR A 196 4.90 -11.96 -12.66
N THR A 197 4.14 -10.86 -12.53
CA THR A 197 4.63 -9.63 -11.92
C THR A 197 4.97 -9.84 -10.44
N ALA A 198 4.17 -10.59 -9.69
CA ALA A 198 4.47 -10.89 -8.29
C ALA A 198 5.78 -11.68 -8.15
N ARG A 199 6.00 -12.70 -9.00
CA ARG A 199 7.26 -13.46 -9.02
C ARG A 199 8.46 -12.58 -9.37
N LEU A 200 8.37 -11.80 -10.43
CA LEU A 200 9.44 -10.92 -10.88
C LEU A 200 9.76 -9.86 -9.82
N LEU A 201 8.74 -9.25 -9.23
CA LEU A 201 8.91 -8.28 -8.15
C LEU A 201 9.59 -8.93 -6.93
N GLN A 202 9.19 -10.14 -6.53
CA GLN A 202 9.86 -10.85 -5.43
C GLN A 202 11.33 -11.13 -5.75
N GLN A 203 11.65 -11.54 -6.98
CA GLN A 203 13.03 -11.76 -7.40
C GLN A 203 13.87 -10.48 -7.32
N THR A 204 13.33 -9.36 -7.81
CA THR A 204 13.97 -8.05 -7.71
C THR A 204 14.18 -7.63 -6.26
N MET A 205 13.16 -7.76 -5.39
CA MET A 205 13.29 -7.40 -3.97
C MET A 205 14.28 -8.31 -3.22
N ASN A 206 14.38 -9.59 -3.60
CA ASN A 206 15.39 -10.49 -3.06
C ASN A 206 16.80 -10.07 -3.49
N SER A 207 16.98 -9.59 -4.72
CA SER A 207 18.30 -9.13 -5.21
C SER A 207 18.80 -7.87 -4.50
N TYR A 208 17.89 -7.11 -3.89
CA TYR A 208 18.20 -5.92 -3.09
C TYR A 208 18.33 -6.22 -1.61
N ASP A 209 18.18 -7.50 -1.21
CA ASP A 209 18.08 -7.90 0.19
C ASP A 209 17.07 -7.02 0.95
N GLY A 210 15.92 -6.72 0.33
CA GLY A 210 14.99 -5.71 0.83
C GLY A 210 14.14 -6.14 2.03
N GLY A 211 14.30 -7.38 2.51
CA GLY A 211 13.55 -7.91 3.65
C GLY A 211 12.02 -7.96 3.45
N ILE A 212 11.54 -7.95 2.20
CA ILE A 212 10.12 -7.83 1.85
C ILE A 212 9.60 -9.12 1.23
N LYS A 213 8.43 -9.55 1.70
CA LYS A 213 7.64 -10.62 1.09
C LYS A 213 6.48 -10.02 0.31
N ILE A 214 6.44 -10.27 -1.00
CA ILE A 214 5.28 -9.96 -1.83
C ILE A 214 4.22 -11.02 -1.58
N GLU A 215 3.06 -10.59 -1.10
CA GLU A 215 1.90 -11.47 -0.88
C GLU A 215 1.13 -11.63 -2.17
N ASN A 216 0.72 -10.52 -2.79
CA ASN A 216 -0.03 -10.52 -4.03
C ASN A 216 0.19 -9.24 -4.84
N VAL A 217 0.06 -9.36 -6.15
CA VAL A 217 -0.14 -8.23 -7.07
C VAL A 217 -1.53 -8.36 -7.66
N LYS A 218 -2.32 -7.27 -7.66
CA LYS A 218 -3.70 -7.26 -8.14
C LYS A 218 -3.95 -6.13 -9.12
N LEU A 219 -4.46 -6.47 -10.30
CA LEU A 219 -4.88 -5.49 -11.29
C LEU A 219 -6.24 -4.93 -10.86
N GLN A 220 -6.26 -3.63 -10.55
CA GLN A 220 -7.48 -2.91 -10.17
C GLN A 220 -8.29 -2.57 -11.42
N ASP A 221 -7.64 -2.00 -12.43
CA ASP A 221 -8.26 -1.63 -13.70
C ASP A 221 -7.23 -1.67 -14.83
N VAL A 222 -7.67 -2.04 -16.02
CA VAL A 222 -6.85 -2.03 -17.24
C VAL A 222 -7.72 -1.54 -18.38
N HIS A 223 -7.37 -0.39 -18.96
CA HIS A 223 -8.16 0.20 -20.02
C HIS A 223 -7.29 0.94 -21.06
N PRO A 224 -7.76 1.12 -22.30
CA PRO A 224 -7.07 1.97 -23.27
C PRO A 224 -7.09 3.45 -22.82
N PRO A 225 -6.16 4.29 -23.30
CA PRO A 225 -6.17 5.73 -23.05
C PRO A 225 -7.47 6.39 -23.50
N ASP A 226 -7.90 7.43 -22.78
CA ASP A 226 -9.18 8.11 -23.03
C ASP A 226 -9.30 8.63 -24.49
N ALA A 227 -8.18 9.05 -25.09
CA ALA A 227 -8.13 9.58 -26.46
C ALA A 227 -8.52 8.56 -27.55
N VAL A 228 -8.36 7.26 -27.28
CA VAL A 228 -8.64 6.18 -28.27
C VAL A 228 -9.74 5.23 -27.82
N LYS A 229 -10.35 5.51 -26.66
CA LYS A 229 -11.33 4.62 -26.02
C LYS A 229 -12.55 4.33 -26.90
N GLU A 230 -13.07 5.32 -27.61
CA GLU A 230 -14.22 5.14 -28.51
C GLU A 230 -13.88 4.24 -29.70
N ALA A 231 -12.75 4.49 -30.37
CA ALA A 231 -12.29 3.66 -31.49
C ALA A 231 -12.05 2.20 -31.06
N PHE A 232 -11.47 1.97 -29.88
CA PHE A 232 -11.31 0.62 -29.34
C PHE A 232 -12.66 -0.05 -29.05
N LYS A 233 -13.61 0.68 -28.49
CA LYS A 233 -14.96 0.17 -28.20
C LYS A 233 -15.66 -0.27 -29.49
N ASP A 234 -15.52 0.51 -30.57
CA ASP A 234 -16.12 0.17 -31.86
C ASP A 234 -15.53 -1.13 -32.43
N VAL A 235 -14.20 -1.30 -32.37
CA VAL A 235 -13.54 -2.53 -32.85
C VAL A 235 -13.93 -3.76 -32.03
N VAL A 236 -14.02 -3.61 -30.71
CA VAL A 236 -14.46 -4.70 -29.82
C VAL A 236 -15.92 -5.06 -30.11
N SER A 237 -16.80 -4.07 -30.21
CA SER A 237 -18.23 -4.29 -30.52
C SER A 237 -18.41 -4.98 -31.88
N ALA A 238 -17.67 -4.55 -32.90
CA ALA A 238 -17.71 -5.18 -34.22
C ALA A 238 -17.22 -6.64 -34.21
N ARG A 239 -16.23 -6.98 -33.37
CA ARG A 239 -15.79 -8.37 -33.19
C ARG A 239 -16.83 -9.21 -32.45
N GLU A 240 -17.45 -8.67 -31.41
CA GLU A 240 -18.54 -9.34 -30.68
C GLU A 240 -19.74 -9.60 -31.61
N ASP A 241 -20.13 -8.62 -32.43
CA ASP A 241 -21.19 -8.77 -33.42
C ASP A 241 -20.85 -9.85 -34.46
N ARG A 242 -19.60 -9.88 -34.93
CA ARG A 242 -19.13 -10.92 -35.86
C ARG A 242 -19.25 -12.31 -35.23
N GLU A 243 -18.76 -12.48 -34.01
CA GLU A 243 -18.79 -13.76 -33.32
C GLU A 243 -20.23 -14.21 -33.06
N LYS A 244 -21.11 -13.27 -32.69
CA LYS A 244 -22.54 -13.51 -32.55
C LYS A 244 -23.16 -13.98 -33.87
N MET A 245 -22.87 -13.31 -35.00
CA MET A 245 -23.37 -13.71 -36.32
C MET A 245 -22.90 -15.11 -36.71
N ILE A 246 -21.65 -15.47 -36.42
CA ILE A 246 -21.13 -16.82 -36.65
C ILE A 246 -21.90 -17.84 -35.79
N ASN A 247 -22.05 -17.57 -34.49
CA ASN A 247 -22.78 -18.44 -33.57
C ASN A 247 -24.26 -18.62 -33.98
N ASP A 248 -24.93 -17.55 -34.40
CA ASP A 248 -26.31 -17.60 -34.89
C ASP A 248 -26.41 -18.42 -36.18
N ALA A 249 -25.46 -18.26 -37.10
CA ALA A 249 -25.39 -19.03 -38.34
C ALA A 249 -25.12 -20.52 -38.09
N GLU A 250 -24.22 -20.84 -37.16
CA GLU A 250 -23.95 -22.22 -36.74
C GLU A 250 -25.16 -22.83 -36.04
N GLY A 251 -25.82 -22.08 -35.15
CA GLY A 251 -27.07 -22.49 -34.51
C GLY A 251 -28.17 -22.76 -35.53
N TYR A 252 -28.34 -21.89 -36.53
CA TYR A 252 -29.28 -22.07 -37.62
C TYR A 252 -28.97 -23.32 -38.45
N ARG A 253 -27.70 -23.53 -38.83
CA ARG A 253 -27.25 -24.73 -39.55
C ARG A 253 -27.51 -26.01 -38.74
N ASN A 254 -27.15 -25.99 -37.45
CA ASN A 254 -27.31 -27.10 -36.54
C ASN A 254 -28.79 -27.43 -36.25
N ASN A 255 -29.70 -26.48 -36.44
CA ASN A 255 -31.15 -26.71 -36.33
C ASN A 255 -31.78 -27.13 -37.67
N LEU A 256 -31.45 -26.44 -38.77
CA LEU A 256 -32.04 -26.66 -40.08
C LEU A 256 -31.71 -28.06 -40.63
N VAL A 257 -30.44 -28.48 -40.57
CA VAL A 257 -30.02 -29.76 -41.17
C VAL A 257 -30.71 -30.97 -40.50
N PRO A 258 -30.77 -31.10 -39.16
CA PRO A 258 -31.52 -32.18 -38.51
C PRO A 258 -33.03 -32.08 -38.76
N LYS A 259 -33.61 -30.88 -38.75
CA LYS A 259 -35.04 -30.68 -39.01
C LYS A 259 -35.43 -31.16 -40.40
N SER A 260 -34.71 -30.73 -41.44
CA SER A 260 -34.96 -31.17 -42.82
C SER A 260 -34.74 -32.67 -43.01
N ARG A 261 -33.74 -33.26 -42.33
CA ARG A 261 -33.54 -34.73 -42.33
C ARG A 261 -34.72 -35.46 -41.66
N GLY A 262 -35.24 -34.93 -40.56
CA GLY A 262 -36.42 -35.45 -39.87
C GLY A 262 -37.68 -35.40 -40.74
N GLU A 263 -37.93 -34.27 -41.39
CA GLU A 263 -39.05 -34.08 -42.32
C GLU A 263 -38.96 -35.04 -43.52
N ALA A 264 -37.78 -35.18 -44.13
CA ALA A 264 -37.56 -36.13 -45.23
C ALA A 264 -37.80 -37.60 -44.80
N ALA A 265 -37.29 -37.99 -43.63
CA ALA A 265 -37.52 -39.31 -43.07
C ALA A 265 -39.02 -39.54 -42.79
N GLN A 266 -39.73 -38.52 -42.28
CA GLN A 266 -41.17 -38.57 -42.04
C GLN A 266 -41.96 -38.77 -43.35
N ILE A 267 -41.64 -38.03 -44.41
CA ILE A 267 -42.28 -38.18 -45.74
C ILE A 267 -42.08 -39.60 -46.28
N ILE A 268 -40.84 -40.11 -46.24
CA ILE A 268 -40.52 -41.47 -46.72
C ILE A 268 -41.27 -42.52 -45.90
N ASN A 269 -41.32 -42.37 -44.58
CA ASN A 269 -42.02 -43.30 -43.70
C ASN A 269 -43.53 -43.28 -43.94
N ASN A 270 -44.13 -42.10 -44.13
CA ASN A 270 -45.56 -41.95 -44.47
C ASN A 270 -45.89 -42.59 -45.83
N ALA A 271 -45.04 -42.39 -46.85
CA ALA A 271 -45.22 -43.01 -48.16
C ALA A 271 -45.13 -44.55 -48.08
N LYS A 272 -44.17 -45.08 -47.30
CA LYS A 272 -44.06 -46.53 -47.04
C LYS A 272 -45.26 -47.08 -46.28
N ALA A 273 -45.78 -46.33 -45.30
CA ALA A 273 -46.98 -46.69 -44.54
C ALA A 273 -48.21 -46.76 -45.45
N TYR A 274 -48.44 -45.73 -46.27
CA TYR A 274 -49.53 -45.68 -47.24
C TYR A 274 -49.46 -46.81 -48.27
N ALA A 275 -48.26 -47.09 -48.80
CA ALA A 275 -48.05 -48.20 -49.73
C ALA A 275 -48.40 -49.55 -49.08
N LYS A 276 -47.95 -49.80 -47.84
CA LYS A 276 -48.32 -51.01 -47.09
C LYS A 276 -49.83 -51.10 -46.85
N GLU A 277 -50.46 -50.00 -46.45
CA GLU A 277 -51.91 -49.95 -46.23
C GLU A 277 -52.70 -50.30 -47.50
N LYS A 278 -52.31 -49.74 -48.65
CA LYS A 278 -52.93 -50.07 -49.96
C LYS A 278 -52.75 -51.53 -50.36
N VAL A 279 -51.57 -52.11 -50.12
CA VAL A 279 -51.33 -53.53 -50.42
C VAL A 279 -52.13 -54.44 -49.50
N LEU A 280 -52.28 -54.08 -48.22
CA LEU A 280 -53.06 -54.84 -47.25
C LEU A 280 -54.57 -54.79 -47.57
N SER A 281 -55.09 -53.62 -47.89
CA SER A 281 -56.50 -53.44 -48.27
C SER A 281 -56.88 -54.06 -49.62
N ALA A 282 -55.93 -54.30 -50.51
CA ALA A 282 -56.18 -55.05 -51.75
C ALA A 282 -56.14 -56.58 -51.58
N LYS A 283 -55.61 -57.07 -50.45
CA LYS A 283 -55.54 -58.50 -50.12
C LYS A 283 -56.70 -58.99 -49.25
N SER A 284 -57.47 -58.06 -48.66
CA SER A 284 -58.72 -58.31 -47.93
C SER A 284 -59.91 -58.29 -48.87
#